data_AF-A0A965RKC6-F1
#
_entry.id   AF-A0A965RKC6-F1
#
_cell.length_a   1.000
_cell.length_b   1.000
_cell.length_c   1.000
_cell.angle_alpha   90.00
_cell.angle_beta   90.00
_cell.angle_gamma   90.00
#
_symmetry.space_group_name_H-M   'P 1'
#
loop_
_entity.id
_entity.type
_entity.pdbx_description
1 polymer ?
#
loop_
_entity_poly.entity_id
_entity_poly.type
_entity_poly.pdbx_seq_one_letter_code
_entity_poly.pdbx_strand_id
1 'polypeptide(L)'
;DFKIRHAFLGTDFYGAYMTDVIKLFEEVNSKAVLQHLRKNPDLIEENLKTFREEIADLGTSRPTILAFGKDTYSILKSRMDRSEYTLLIKLTHYSHQIGKEEYREEVFEQIEEALADG
;
A
#
# COMPACT_ATOMS: atom_id res chain seq x y z
N ASP A 1 8.02 -9.22 -5.49
CA ASP A 1 8.29 -8.82 -6.89
C ASP A 1 9.74 -8.37 -7.06
N PHE A 2 10.38 -8.60 -8.21
CA PHE A 2 11.77 -8.18 -8.45
C PHE A 2 11.92 -6.67 -8.63
N LYS A 3 10.89 -5.98 -9.16
CA LYS A 3 10.90 -4.51 -9.34
C LYS A 3 10.92 -3.79 -8.01
N ILE A 4 10.10 -4.24 -7.06
CA ILE A 4 10.08 -3.71 -5.68
C ILE A 4 11.46 -3.89 -5.04
N ARG A 5 12.02 -5.10 -5.10
CA ARG A 5 13.35 -5.39 -4.53
C ARG A 5 14.43 -4.49 -5.14
N HIS A 6 14.39 -4.29 -6.46
CA HIS A 6 15.32 -3.39 -7.16
C HIS A 6 15.11 -1.93 -6.76
N ALA A 7 13.86 -1.47 -6.69
CA ALA A 7 13.53 -0.10 -6.32
C ALA A 7 14.05 0.24 -4.93
N PHE A 8 13.75 -0.59 -3.92
CA PHE A 8 14.10 -0.29 -2.54
C PHE A 8 15.51 -0.76 -2.13
N LEU A 9 16.29 -1.39 -3.02
CA LEU A 9 17.64 -1.83 -2.67
C LEU A 9 18.50 -0.64 -2.21
N GLY A 10 19.07 -0.75 -1.00
CA GLY A 10 19.94 0.26 -0.40
C GLY A 10 19.22 1.46 0.20
N THR A 11 17.90 1.39 0.43
CA THR A 11 17.15 2.43 1.14
C THR A 11 16.73 1.99 2.54
N ASP A 12 16.27 2.96 3.35
CA ASP A 12 15.66 2.70 4.66
C ASP A 12 14.35 1.91 4.57
N PHE A 13 13.74 1.83 3.39
CA PHE A 13 12.55 0.99 3.14
C PHE A 13 12.91 -0.46 2.83
N TYR A 14 14.19 -0.78 2.63
CA TYR A 14 14.64 -2.15 2.41
C TYR A 14 14.44 -3.00 3.68
N GLY A 15 13.68 -4.09 3.55
CA GLY A 15 13.33 -4.93 4.71
C GLY A 15 12.03 -4.53 5.40
N ALA A 16 11.30 -3.55 4.88
CA ALA A 16 9.94 -3.25 5.34
C ALA A 16 9.00 -4.46 5.19
N TYR A 17 7.98 -4.51 6.05
CA TYR A 17 6.92 -5.51 5.97
C TYR A 17 5.97 -5.20 4.80
N MET A 18 5.64 -6.22 4.01
CA MET A 18 4.74 -6.11 2.87
C MET A 18 3.57 -7.08 3.04
N THR A 19 2.35 -6.57 2.89
CA THR A 19 1.10 -7.32 3.06
C THR A 19 0.04 -6.75 2.13
N ASP A 20 -0.98 -7.54 1.83
CA ASP A 20 -2.16 -7.10 1.10
C ASP A 20 -3.21 -6.56 2.06
N VAL A 21 -3.77 -5.38 1.77
CA VAL A 21 -4.85 -4.79 2.57
C VAL A 21 -6.14 -5.58 2.42
N ILE A 22 -6.41 -6.08 1.22
CA ILE A 22 -7.59 -6.89 0.93
C ILE A 22 -7.13 -8.34 0.78
N LYS A 23 -7.39 -9.13 1.80
CA LYS A 23 -7.22 -10.58 1.81
C LYS A 23 -8.53 -11.16 1.31
N LEU A 24 -8.45 -12.15 0.40
CA LEU A 24 -9.59 -12.89 -0.16
C LEU A 24 -10.32 -12.20 -1.33
N PHE A 25 -9.75 -12.35 -2.52
CA PHE A 25 -10.46 -12.95 -3.65
C PHE A 25 -9.38 -13.46 -4.62
N GLU A 26 -9.37 -14.74 -5.01
CA GLU A 26 -8.50 -15.28 -6.07
C GLU A 26 -8.92 -14.74 -7.45
N GLU A 27 -9.01 -13.42 -7.57
CA GLU A 27 -9.49 -12.74 -8.75
C GLU A 27 -8.44 -11.75 -9.18
N VAL A 28 -7.87 -12.03 -10.34
CA VAL A 28 -6.78 -11.24 -10.92
C VAL A 28 -7.28 -9.86 -11.35
N ASN A 29 -8.60 -9.70 -11.53
CA ASN A 29 -9.21 -8.46 -11.99
C ASN A 29 -9.55 -7.50 -10.83
N SER A 30 -8.71 -6.47 -10.67
CA SER A 30 -8.92 -5.41 -9.68
C SER A 30 -10.29 -4.72 -9.77
N LYS A 31 -10.89 -4.58 -10.96
CA LYS A 31 -12.23 -3.99 -11.11
C LYS A 31 -13.31 -4.89 -10.54
N ALA A 32 -13.17 -6.21 -10.71
CA ALA A 32 -14.12 -7.18 -10.15
C ALA A 32 -14.04 -7.18 -8.62
N VAL A 33 -12.82 -7.16 -8.07
CA VAL A 33 -12.57 -7.01 -6.63
C VAL A 33 -13.23 -5.74 -6.11
N LEU A 34 -13.01 -4.59 -6.73
CA LEU A 34 -13.63 -3.33 -6.29
C LEU A 34 -15.16 -3.34 -6.35
N GLN A 35 -15.75 -3.95 -7.38
CA GLN A 35 -17.20 -4.08 -7.46
C GLN A 35 -17.74 -4.98 -6.35
N HIS A 36 -17.02 -6.06 -6.02
CA HIS A 36 -17.39 -6.96 -4.94
C HIS A 36 -17.30 -6.25 -3.57
N LEU A 37 -16.20 -5.54 -3.32
CA LEU A 37 -16.01 -4.78 -2.07
C LEU A 37 -17.05 -3.66 -1.90
N ARG A 38 -17.46 -2.99 -2.98
CA ARG A 38 -18.54 -1.98 -2.93
C ARG A 38 -19.89 -2.57 -2.53
N LYS A 39 -20.16 -3.83 -2.90
CA LYS A 39 -21.39 -4.54 -2.53
C LYS A 39 -21.34 -5.11 -1.12
N ASN A 40 -20.14 -5.28 -0.56
CA ASN A 40 -19.89 -5.91 0.72
C ASN A 40 -18.95 -5.04 1.57
N PRO A 41 -19.42 -3.88 2.06
CA PRO A 41 -18.57 -2.95 2.82
C PRO A 41 -18.00 -3.57 4.10
N ASP A 42 -18.71 -4.52 4.71
CA ASP A 42 -18.26 -5.23 5.92
C ASP A 42 -16.97 -6.02 5.67
N LEU A 43 -16.76 -6.54 4.46
CA LEU A 43 -15.52 -7.22 4.08
C LEU A 43 -14.32 -6.26 4.10
N ILE A 44 -14.52 -5.00 3.75
CA ILE A 44 -13.46 -3.99 3.83
C ILE A 44 -13.06 -3.78 5.29
N GLU A 45 -14.03 -3.69 6.18
CA GLU A 45 -13.76 -3.47 7.61
C GLU A 45 -13.08 -4.69 8.26
N GLU A 46 -13.48 -5.91 7.92
CA GLU A 46 -12.82 -7.13 8.41
C GLU A 46 -11.35 -7.21 7.93
N ASN A 47 -11.11 -6.85 6.68
CA ASN A 47 -9.77 -6.79 6.11
C ASN A 47 -8.90 -5.70 6.77
N LEU A 48 -9.47 -4.51 7.01
CA LEU A 48 -8.76 -3.44 7.71
C LEU A 48 -8.51 -3.77 9.17
N LYS A 49 -9.39 -4.54 9.82
CA LYS A 49 -9.16 -5.04 11.16
C LYS A 49 -7.94 -5.97 11.18
N THR A 50 -7.87 -6.93 10.27
CA THR A 50 -6.69 -7.81 10.11
C THR A 50 -5.43 -6.99 9.84
N PHE A 51 -5.50 -6.00 8.95
CA PHE A 51 -4.36 -5.12 8.65
C PHE A 51 -3.87 -4.33 9.87
N ARG A 52 -4.78 -3.85 10.73
CA ARG A 52 -4.43 -3.19 12.00
C ARG A 52 -3.79 -4.15 13.00
N GLU A 53 -4.28 -5.39 13.07
CA GLU A 53 -3.68 -6.45 13.89
C GLU A 53 -2.25 -6.75 13.43
N GLU A 54 -2.00 -6.83 12.11
CA GLU A 54 -0.65 -6.99 11.56
C GLU A 54 0.28 -5.83 11.93
N ILE A 55 -0.22 -4.58 11.85
CA ILE A 55 0.54 -3.40 12.29
C ILE A 55 0.92 -3.51 13.78
N ALA A 56 -0.03 -3.93 14.62
CA ALA A 56 0.21 -4.11 16.05
C ALA A 56 1.22 -5.23 16.34
N ASP A 57 1.17 -6.34 15.59
CA ASP A 57 2.11 -7.46 15.69
C ASP A 57 3.55 -7.07 15.32
N LEU A 58 3.72 -6.07 14.45
CA LEU A 58 5.03 -5.47 14.14
C LEU A 58 5.55 -4.55 15.26
N GLY A 59 4.76 -4.32 16.33
CA GLY A 59 5.15 -3.51 17.47
C GLY A 59 5.16 -1.99 17.19
N THR A 60 4.45 -1.55 16.16
CA THR A 60 4.31 -0.12 15.82
C THR A 60 2.85 0.30 15.83
N SER A 61 2.57 1.51 16.31
CA SER A 61 1.20 2.05 16.35
C SER A 61 0.92 3.07 15.26
N ARG A 62 1.97 3.59 14.60
CA ARG A 62 1.87 4.68 13.60
C ARG A 62 2.91 4.52 12.48
N PRO A 63 2.84 3.46 11.67
CA PRO A 63 3.82 3.23 10.61
C PRO A 63 3.75 4.30 9.52
N THR A 64 4.82 4.40 8.73
CA THR A 64 4.74 4.97 7.38
C THR A 64 4.25 3.88 6.44
N ILE A 65 3.15 4.13 5.73
CA ILE A 65 2.52 3.16 4.85
C ILE A 65 2.78 3.55 3.40
N LEU A 66 3.43 2.64 2.66
CA LEU A 66 3.63 2.73 1.22
C LEU A 66 2.51 1.97 0.50
N ALA A 67 1.50 2.68 -0.01
CA ALA A 67 0.34 2.09 -0.64
C ALA A 67 0.53 1.95 -2.16
N PHE A 68 0.81 0.73 -2.62
CA PHE A 68 0.96 0.42 -4.05
C PHE A 68 -0.41 0.43 -4.76
N GLY A 69 -0.58 1.37 -5.68
CA GLY A 69 -1.78 1.53 -6.51
C GLY A 69 -2.80 2.52 -5.95
N LYS A 70 -3.52 3.17 -6.88
CA LYS A 70 -4.52 4.20 -6.57
C LYS A 70 -5.65 3.67 -5.68
N ASP A 71 -6.11 2.45 -5.94
CA ASP A 71 -7.26 1.87 -5.25
C ASP A 71 -6.95 1.54 -3.80
N THR A 72 -5.81 0.87 -3.54
CA THR A 72 -5.28 0.60 -2.20
C THR A 72 -5.14 1.89 -1.40
N TYR A 73 -4.50 2.91 -1.98
CA TYR A 73 -4.36 4.21 -1.34
C TYR A 73 -5.72 4.85 -1.01
N SER A 74 -6.68 4.77 -1.93
CA SER A 74 -8.01 5.36 -1.74
C SER A 74 -8.80 4.66 -0.63
N ILE A 75 -8.69 3.33 -0.54
CA ILE A 75 -9.31 2.54 0.52
C ILE A 75 -8.72 2.94 1.88
N LEU A 76 -7.40 2.89 2.02
CA LEU A 76 -6.73 3.24 3.28
C LEU A 76 -7.03 4.68 3.70
N LYS A 77 -6.93 5.64 2.77
CA LYS A 77 -7.21 7.06 3.04
C LYS A 77 -8.66 7.34 3.47
N SER A 78 -9.61 6.56 2.97
CA SER A 78 -11.04 6.76 3.28
C SER A 78 -11.53 6.04 4.53
N ARG A 79 -10.77 5.05 5.03
CA ARG A 79 -11.21 4.15 6.09
C ARG A 79 -10.30 4.12 7.32
N MET A 80 -9.06 4.60 7.20
CA MET A 80 -8.15 4.76 8.33
C MET A 80 -8.12 6.19 8.81
N ASP A 81 -8.10 6.36 10.13
CA ASP A 81 -7.89 7.66 10.75
C ASP A 81 -6.43 8.13 10.59
N ARG A 82 -6.22 9.45 10.53
CA ARG A 82 -4.89 10.06 10.39
C ARG A 82 -3.97 9.75 11.58
N SER A 83 -4.51 9.42 12.74
CA SER A 83 -3.74 9.01 13.92
C SER A 83 -3.18 7.59 13.82
N GLU A 84 -3.67 6.76 12.90
CA GLU A 84 -3.23 5.36 12.74
C GLU A 84 -1.92 5.20 11.96
N TYR A 85 -1.41 6.28 11.36
CA TYR A 85 -0.17 6.28 10.61
C TYR A 85 0.59 7.60 10.78
N THR A 86 1.87 7.58 10.42
CA THR A 86 2.69 8.79 10.33
C THR A 86 2.54 9.42 8.95
N LEU A 87 2.71 8.61 7.90
CA LEU A 87 2.54 9.00 6.51
C LEU A 87 1.82 7.89 5.74
N LEU A 88 0.98 8.29 4.78
CA LEU A 88 0.35 7.40 3.81
C LEU A 88 0.75 7.89 2.42
N ILE A 89 1.66 7.16 1.78
CA ILE A 89 2.28 7.53 0.51
C ILE A 89 1.68 6.66 -0.59
N LYS A 90 1.17 7.29 -1.66
CA LYS A 90 0.64 6.59 -2.83
C LYS A 90 1.78 6.28 -3.79
N LEU A 91 2.00 5.01 -4.09
CA LEU A 91 3.01 4.58 -5.06
C LEU A 91 2.40 3.96 -6.31
N THR A 92 3.12 4.02 -7.42
CA THR A 92 2.80 3.26 -8.62
C THR A 92 2.88 1.75 -8.31
N HIS A 93 1.85 1.02 -8.74
CA HIS A 93 1.79 -0.42 -8.49
C HIS A 93 2.89 -1.14 -9.28
N TYR A 94 3.62 -2.05 -8.64
CA TYR A 94 4.79 -2.72 -9.24
C TYR A 94 4.47 -3.56 -10.48
N SER A 95 3.20 -3.93 -10.69
CA SER A 95 2.75 -4.61 -11.92
C SER A 95 2.61 -3.69 -13.15
N HIS A 96 2.77 -2.37 -13.01
CA HIS A 96 2.80 -1.46 -14.17
C HIS A 96 3.86 -1.89 -15.18
N GLN A 97 3.53 -1.84 -16.47
CA GLN A 97 4.38 -2.27 -17.57
C GLN A 97 5.47 -1.23 -17.91
N ILE A 98 6.32 -0.92 -16.94
CA ILE A 98 7.49 -0.03 -17.09
C ILE A 98 8.79 -0.74 -16.71
N GLY A 99 9.95 -0.18 -17.08
CA GLY A 99 11.26 -0.71 -16.74
C GLY A 99 11.53 -0.68 -15.23
N LYS A 100 12.42 -1.53 -14.72
CA LYS A 100 12.76 -1.56 -13.29
C LYS A 100 13.52 -0.31 -12.81
N GLU A 101 14.30 0.31 -13.70
CA GLU A 101 15.05 1.54 -13.39
C GLU A 101 14.09 2.73 -13.38
N GLU A 102 13.27 2.88 -14.41
CA GLU A 102 12.18 3.87 -14.47
C GLU A 102 11.22 3.73 -13.28
N TYR A 103 10.83 2.50 -12.91
CA TYR A 103 10.00 2.25 -11.73
C TYR A 103 10.67 2.71 -10.44
N ARG A 104 11.99 2.56 -10.32
CA ARG A 104 12.74 3.04 -9.15
C ARG A 104 12.71 4.57 -9.12
N GLU A 105 12.99 5.25 -10.23
CA GLU A 105 12.95 6.71 -10.29
C GLU A 105 11.55 7.24 -9.92
N GLU A 106 10.50 6.71 -10.54
CA GLU A 106 9.12 7.13 -10.30
C GLU A 106 8.67 6.92 -8.84
N VAL A 107 9.01 5.78 -8.23
CA VAL A 107 8.66 5.51 -6.83
C VAL A 107 9.36 6.48 -5.88
N PHE A 108 10.60 6.87 -6.16
CA PHE A 108 11.35 7.77 -5.29
C PHE A 108 10.88 9.21 -5.42
N GLU A 109 10.58 9.66 -6.64
CA GLU A 109 9.92 10.95 -6.87
C GLU A 109 8.61 11.04 -6.06
N GLN A 110 7.77 10.00 -6.12
CA GLN A 110 6.53 9.93 -5.34
C GLN A 110 6.74 9.96 -3.81
N ILE A 111 7.84 9.39 -3.32
CA ILE A 111 8.19 9.41 -1.89
C ILE A 111 8.69 10.80 -1.50
N GLU A 112 9.59 11.39 -2.29
CA GLU A 112 10.16 12.72 -2.05
C GLU A 112 9.07 13.80 -2.06
N GLU A 113 8.16 13.77 -3.05
CA GLU A 113 7.00 14.66 -3.10
C GLU A 113 6.15 14.54 -1.83
N ALA A 114 5.84 13.30 -1.41
CA ALA A 114 5.01 13.06 -0.23
C ALA A 114 5.68 13.49 1.08
N LEU A 115 7.02 13.47 1.14
CA LEU A 115 7.80 13.95 2.29
C LEU A 115 7.93 15.48 2.30
N ALA A 116 7.91 16.13 1.14
CA ALA A 116 7.95 17.58 1.03
C ALA A 116 6.60 18.25 1.39
N ASP A 117 5.49 17.56 1.13
CA ASP A 117 4.13 18.03 1.38
C ASP A 117 3.62 17.80 2.83
N GLY A 118 4.37 17.03 3.65
CA GLY A 118 3.97 16.61 5.01
C GLY A 118 4.61 17.43 6.12
#